data_AF-A0AAJ6JBQ6-F1
#
_entry.id   AF-A0AAJ6JBQ6-F1
#
_cell.length_a   1.000
_cell.length_b   1.000
_cell.length_c   1.000
_cell.angle_alpha   90.00
_cell.angle_beta   90.00
_cell.angle_gamma   90.00
#
_symmetry.space_group_name_H-M   'P 1'
#
loop_
_entity.id
_entity.type
_entity.pdbx_description
1 polymer ?
#
loop_
_entity_poly.entity_id
_entity_poly.type
_entity_poly.pdbx_seq_one_letter_code
_entity_poly.pdbx_strand_id
1 'polypeptide(L)'
;MRLKSVLLAALLLAPTAALAAPGIVTVSTGLRAGPGSGFPLVDRIPGGTRVNIHGCLRGNAWCDVSFSDDRGWVSSQYLEYLYRNHYVYLPDFADEIDVPVVPFVLSSYWSSYYAGRPWYRRHAYWNNYWTSHERFATRVTLDPRAARIGRAATRDAAIALGRTGTTVRGNAAISGRDAAAARRNAAVATREATTARRGAGIERRGIATARGSAAIANERAGIRRGERFAHERATVQGRNPNAAQARMTTHEQAAGRAAARVQPMARGHEAPRVSAAPAARPAPHMAQPNVSHGSPMNARAQQMPAPRAAAPAMPHAGGGGGGGAPHINAAPHGGGAPGGGPGGHQKH
;
A
#
# COMPACT_ATOMS: atom_id res chain seq x y z
N MET A 1 -31.63 34.24 -38.35
CA MET A 1 -30.59 33.34 -37.82
C MET A 1 -29.58 34.11 -36.94
N ARG A 2 -29.88 34.53 -35.70
CA ARG A 2 -28.88 35.18 -34.80
C ARG A 2 -29.18 35.01 -33.30
N LEU A 3 -29.66 33.85 -32.85
CA LEU A 3 -29.92 33.59 -31.41
C LEU A 3 -29.26 32.31 -30.88
N LYS A 4 -28.54 31.55 -31.72
CA LYS A 4 -27.87 30.30 -31.31
C LYS A 4 -26.43 30.50 -30.80
N SER A 5 -25.89 31.72 -30.91
CA SER A 5 -24.48 32.01 -30.61
C SER A 5 -24.21 32.48 -29.17
N VAL A 6 -25.24 32.81 -28.40
CA VAL A 6 -25.08 33.35 -27.02
C VAL A 6 -24.95 32.22 -25.98
N LEU A 7 -25.43 31.01 -26.27
CA LEU A 7 -25.36 29.88 -25.33
C LEU A 7 -23.98 29.19 -25.27
N LEU A 8 -23.12 29.34 -26.30
CA LEU A 8 -21.77 28.75 -26.28
C LEU A 8 -20.72 29.59 -25.54
N ALA A 9 -20.98 30.87 -25.29
CA ALA A 9 -20.04 31.73 -24.55
C ALA A 9 -20.19 31.62 -23.02
N ALA A 10 -21.31 31.10 -22.52
CA ALA A 10 -21.57 30.98 -21.08
C ALA A 10 -20.94 29.73 -20.42
N LEU A 11 -20.40 28.79 -21.19
CA LEU A 11 -19.85 27.53 -20.68
C LEU A 11 -18.34 27.56 -20.36
N LEU A 12 -17.66 28.69 -20.61
CA LEU A 12 -16.21 28.83 -20.42
C LEU A 12 -15.80 29.58 -19.14
N LEU A 13 -16.75 30.00 -18.29
CA LEU A 13 -16.48 30.52 -16.95
C LEU A 13 -16.88 29.51 -15.86
N ALA A 14 -16.46 28.25 -15.98
CA ALA A 14 -16.43 27.40 -14.80
C ALA A 14 -15.34 27.96 -13.86
N PRO A 15 -15.68 28.42 -12.64
CA PRO A 15 -14.65 28.81 -11.68
C PRO A 15 -13.82 27.56 -11.40
N THR A 16 -12.51 27.63 -11.65
CA THR A 16 -11.57 26.63 -11.18
C THR A 16 -11.69 26.61 -9.66
N ALA A 17 -12.33 25.57 -9.11
CA ALA A 17 -12.28 25.34 -7.68
C ALA A 17 -10.81 25.22 -7.30
N ALA A 18 -10.29 26.18 -6.54
CA ALA A 18 -8.94 26.11 -6.01
C ALA A 18 -8.85 24.83 -5.15
N LEU A 19 -8.21 23.80 -5.70
CA LEU A 19 -8.06 22.53 -5.00
C LEU A 19 -7.07 22.73 -3.87
N ALA A 20 -7.53 22.45 -2.65
CA ALA A 20 -6.66 22.45 -1.49
C ALA A 20 -5.72 21.25 -1.56
N ALA A 21 -4.42 21.49 -1.47
CA ALA A 21 -3.41 20.44 -1.44
C ALA A 21 -3.15 19.99 0.01
N PRO A 22 -2.93 18.69 0.27
CA PRO A 22 -2.49 18.24 1.59
C PRO A 22 -1.12 18.81 1.94
N GLY A 23 -0.94 19.14 3.22
CA GLY A 23 0.33 19.57 3.79
C GLY A 23 0.53 19.04 5.19
N ILE A 24 1.75 19.23 5.72
CA ILE A 24 2.12 18.87 7.10
C ILE A 24 2.76 20.09 7.77
N VAL A 25 2.39 20.33 9.02
CA VAL A 25 3.07 21.32 9.85
C VAL A 25 4.32 20.70 10.47
N THR A 26 5.50 21.27 10.23
CA THR A 26 6.78 20.70 10.68
C THR A 26 7.05 20.92 12.16
N VAL A 27 6.60 22.06 12.69
CA VAL A 27 6.76 22.44 14.10
C VAL A 27 5.49 23.11 14.60
N SER A 28 5.19 22.97 15.89
CA SER A 28 3.99 23.55 16.46
C SER A 28 3.92 25.06 16.22
N THR A 29 2.85 25.51 15.58
CA THR A 29 2.69 26.89 15.11
C THR A 29 1.26 27.39 15.34
N GLY A 30 1.06 28.69 15.13
CA GLY A 30 -0.25 29.31 15.26
C GLY A 30 -0.96 29.41 13.91
N LEU A 31 -2.23 29.00 13.86
CA LEU A 31 -3.15 29.36 12.79
C LEU A 31 -3.62 30.81 13.05
N ARG A 32 -3.43 31.71 12.09
CA ARG A 32 -3.70 33.14 12.27
C ARG A 32 -4.85 33.62 11.43
N ALA A 33 -5.52 34.69 11.87
CA ALA A 33 -6.63 35.28 11.14
C ALA A 33 -6.22 36.05 9.88
N GLY A 34 -4.92 36.16 9.58
CA GLY A 34 -4.39 36.84 8.41
C GLY A 34 -2.90 36.56 8.23
N PRO A 35 -2.33 36.88 7.06
CA PRO A 35 -0.94 36.65 6.73
C PRO A 35 -0.05 37.66 7.47
N GLY A 36 0.48 37.24 8.62
CA GLY A 36 1.36 38.07 9.44
C GLY A 36 1.34 37.68 10.92
N SER A 37 2.48 37.81 11.59
CA SER A 37 2.64 37.41 13.00
C SER A 37 1.86 38.28 14.00
N GLY A 38 1.44 39.48 13.61
CA GLY A 38 0.62 40.35 14.46
C GLY A 38 -0.89 40.08 14.38
N PHE A 39 -1.36 39.29 13.42
CA PHE A 39 -2.77 38.90 13.38
C PHE A 39 -3.15 37.99 14.57
N PRO A 40 -4.41 38.04 15.03
CA PRO A 40 -4.90 37.18 16.10
C PRO A 40 -4.67 35.70 15.81
N LEU A 41 -4.39 34.93 16.86
CA LEU A 41 -4.44 33.47 16.79
C LEU A 41 -5.90 33.02 16.70
N VAL A 42 -6.15 32.13 15.75
CA VAL A 42 -7.40 31.38 15.58
C VAL A 42 -7.29 30.09 16.38
N ASP A 43 -6.19 29.36 16.17
CA ASP A 43 -5.90 28.09 16.85
C ASP A 43 -4.38 27.82 16.90
N ARG A 44 -3.98 26.73 17.56
CA ARG A 44 -2.62 26.21 17.61
C ARG A 44 -2.55 24.84 16.95
N ILE A 45 -1.70 24.74 15.93
CA ILE A 45 -1.49 23.49 15.18
C ILE A 45 -0.23 22.79 15.72
N PRO A 46 -0.33 21.55 16.22
CA PRO A 46 0.84 20.77 16.64
C PRO A 46 1.73 20.39 15.45
N GLY A 47 3.04 20.24 15.68
CA GLY A 47 3.96 19.66 14.70
C GLY A 47 3.59 18.22 14.33
N GLY A 48 3.81 17.82 13.08
CA GLY A 48 3.41 16.55 12.48
C GLY A 48 1.94 16.49 12.03
N THR A 49 1.17 17.55 12.26
CA THR A 49 -0.27 17.56 11.96
C THR A 49 -0.51 17.81 10.47
N ARG A 50 -1.47 17.07 9.90
CA ARG A 50 -1.92 17.28 8.53
C ARG A 50 -2.86 18.48 8.44
N VAL A 51 -2.69 19.23 7.37
CA VAL A 51 -3.50 20.41 7.05
C VAL A 51 -3.83 20.42 5.56
N ASN A 52 -4.77 21.26 5.14
CA ASN A 52 -5.06 21.49 3.73
C ASN A 52 -4.62 22.91 3.37
N ILE A 53 -3.70 23.04 2.43
CA ILE A 53 -3.16 24.29 1.91
C ILE A 53 -3.97 24.69 0.69
N HIS A 54 -4.68 25.81 0.78
CA HIS A 54 -5.55 26.31 -0.29
C HIS A 54 -4.81 27.22 -1.27
N GLY A 55 -3.66 27.74 -0.83
CA GLY A 55 -2.78 28.57 -1.62
C GLY A 55 -1.90 29.42 -0.73
N CYS A 56 -0.95 30.13 -1.32
CA CYS A 56 -0.08 31.04 -0.61
C CYS A 56 -0.25 32.48 -1.09
N LEU A 57 0.03 33.43 -0.22
CA LEU A 57 0.15 34.83 -0.60
C LEU A 57 1.30 34.98 -1.61
N ARG A 58 1.25 36.00 -2.47
CA ARG A 58 2.37 36.33 -3.35
C ARG A 58 3.67 36.43 -2.54
N GLY A 59 4.73 35.79 -3.04
CA GLY A 59 6.01 35.68 -2.34
C GLY A 59 6.07 34.54 -1.32
N ASN A 60 5.03 33.70 -1.25
CA ASN A 60 5.01 32.39 -0.60
C ASN A 60 5.31 32.38 0.90
N ALA A 61 5.36 33.53 1.57
CA ALA A 61 5.73 33.60 2.99
C ALA A 61 4.61 33.13 3.94
N TRP A 62 3.36 33.26 3.51
CA TRP A 62 2.18 32.86 4.27
C TRP A 62 1.24 32.08 3.37
N CYS A 63 0.66 31.01 3.91
CA CYS A 63 -0.28 30.17 3.19
C CYS A 63 -1.60 30.09 3.93
N ASP A 64 -2.68 30.14 3.16
CA ASP A 64 -4.05 29.95 3.62
C ASP A 64 -4.31 28.45 3.76
N VAL A 65 -4.69 28.06 4.97
CA VAL A 65 -4.70 26.69 5.46
C VAL A 65 -5.99 26.43 6.21
N SER A 66 -6.59 25.26 6.01
CA SER A 66 -7.61 24.75 6.93
C SER A 66 -7.04 23.67 7.83
N PHE A 67 -7.36 23.77 9.11
CA PHE A 67 -7.02 22.82 10.16
C PHE A 67 -8.24 22.62 11.07
N SER A 68 -8.65 21.37 11.26
CA SER A 68 -9.95 21.04 11.87
C SER A 68 -11.08 21.78 11.14
N ASP A 69 -11.94 22.50 11.88
CA ASP A 69 -13.04 23.29 11.33
C ASP A 69 -12.65 24.75 11.10
N ASP A 70 -11.40 25.12 11.40
CA ASP A 70 -10.90 26.48 11.28
C ASP A 70 -10.14 26.67 9.96
N ARG A 71 -10.33 27.86 9.40
CA ARG A 71 -9.58 28.41 8.27
C ARG A 71 -8.63 29.49 8.80
N GLY A 72 -7.45 29.67 8.21
CA GLY A 72 -6.51 30.73 8.61
C GLY A 72 -5.18 30.67 7.89
N TRP A 73 -4.22 31.45 8.35
CA TRP A 73 -2.92 31.63 7.71
C TRP A 73 -1.78 31.10 8.58
N VAL A 74 -0.85 30.39 7.95
CA VAL A 74 0.35 29.82 8.57
C VAL A 74 1.58 30.26 7.78
N SER A 75 2.70 30.54 8.47
CA SER A 75 3.96 30.84 7.78
C SER A 75 4.45 29.60 7.03
N SER A 76 4.82 29.76 5.77
CA SER A 76 5.28 28.66 4.91
C SER A 76 6.55 27.98 5.43
N GLN A 77 7.35 28.68 6.24
CA GLN A 77 8.54 28.13 6.89
C GLN A 77 8.26 26.94 7.81
N TYR A 78 6.99 26.70 8.13
CA TYR A 78 6.54 25.59 8.97
C TYR A 78 5.72 24.56 8.21
N LEU A 79 5.65 24.66 6.88
CA LEU A 79 4.80 23.80 6.06
C LEU A 79 5.63 22.89 5.15
N GLU A 80 5.16 21.66 5.02
CA GLU A 80 5.44 20.79 3.90
C GLU A 80 4.22 20.70 3.00
N TYR A 81 4.46 20.53 1.71
CA TYR A 81 3.45 20.44 0.68
C TYR A 81 3.51 19.08 0.00
N LEU A 82 2.35 18.46 -0.23
CA LEU A 82 2.29 17.20 -0.96
C LEU A 82 2.45 17.47 -2.46
N TYR A 83 3.61 17.13 -3.00
CA TYR A 83 3.92 17.24 -4.42
C TYR A 83 4.36 15.89 -4.97
N ARG A 84 3.81 15.48 -6.12
CA ARG A 84 4.16 14.19 -6.78
C ARG A 84 4.23 13.02 -5.79
N ASN A 85 3.22 12.90 -4.93
CA ASN A 85 3.06 11.85 -3.93
C ASN A 85 4.14 11.80 -2.83
N HIS A 86 4.82 12.90 -2.54
CA HIS A 86 5.73 13.04 -1.41
C HIS A 86 5.69 14.44 -0.80
N TYR A 87 5.95 14.53 0.51
CA TYR A 87 5.97 15.81 1.21
C TYR A 87 7.33 16.47 1.02
N VAL A 88 7.30 17.75 0.62
CA VAL A 88 8.50 18.57 0.42
C VAL A 88 8.38 19.87 1.19
N TYR A 89 9.49 20.34 1.72
CA TYR A 89 9.57 21.56 2.50
C TYR A 89 9.22 22.77 1.65
N LEU A 90 8.09 23.41 1.96
CA LEU A 90 7.43 24.33 1.06
C LEU A 90 8.31 25.52 0.61
N PRO A 91 9.06 26.22 1.49
CA PRO A 91 9.85 27.38 1.06
C PRO A 91 10.95 27.07 0.05
N ASP A 92 11.48 25.85 0.03
CA ASP A 92 12.54 25.47 -0.91
C ASP A 92 11.97 25.09 -2.30
N PHE A 93 10.67 24.81 -2.38
CA PHE A 93 10.01 24.31 -3.59
C PHE A 93 8.84 25.17 -4.08
N ALA A 94 8.49 26.25 -3.39
CA ALA A 94 7.29 27.03 -3.70
C ALA A 94 7.31 27.62 -5.12
N ASP A 95 8.50 27.92 -5.65
CA ASP A 95 8.68 28.43 -7.01
C ASP A 95 8.67 27.32 -8.09
N GLU A 96 8.89 26.06 -7.70
CA GLU A 96 8.85 24.90 -8.61
C GLU A 96 7.45 24.29 -8.73
N ILE A 97 6.69 24.29 -7.63
CA ILE A 97 5.42 23.53 -7.51
C ILE A 97 4.20 24.32 -8.02
N ASP A 98 4.38 25.61 -8.37
CA ASP A 98 3.30 26.53 -8.77
C ASP A 98 2.13 26.51 -7.77
N VAL A 99 2.48 26.72 -6.49
CA VAL A 99 1.49 26.73 -5.40
C VAL A 99 0.46 27.84 -5.69
N PRO A 100 -0.85 27.54 -5.67
CA PRO A 100 -1.87 28.53 -6.04
C PRO A 100 -1.70 29.84 -5.26
N VAL A 101 -1.66 30.96 -5.96
CA VAL A 101 -1.57 32.28 -5.32
C VAL A 101 -2.96 32.76 -4.93
N VAL A 102 -3.18 32.99 -3.63
CA VAL A 102 -4.47 33.46 -3.09
C VAL A 102 -4.34 34.86 -2.50
N PRO A 103 -5.24 35.80 -2.84
CA PRO A 103 -5.24 37.12 -2.25
C PRO A 103 -5.78 37.08 -0.81
N PHE A 104 -5.31 38.00 0.03
CA PHE A 104 -5.92 38.26 1.32
C PHE A 104 -6.65 39.61 1.29
N VAL A 105 -7.97 39.55 1.41
CA VAL A 105 -8.82 40.73 1.60
C VAL A 105 -9.49 40.59 2.96
N LEU A 106 -9.07 41.43 3.92
CA LEU A 106 -9.51 41.33 5.31
C LEU A 106 -11.03 41.23 5.44
N SER A 107 -11.76 42.15 4.80
CA SER A 107 -13.21 42.26 4.93
C SER A 107 -13.97 41.01 4.49
N SER A 108 -13.67 40.50 3.30
CA SER A 108 -14.36 39.32 2.79
C SER A 108 -13.92 38.06 3.53
N TYR A 109 -12.61 37.89 3.77
CA TYR A 109 -12.08 36.73 4.47
C TYR A 109 -12.63 36.63 5.90
N TRP A 110 -12.62 37.72 6.65
CA TRP A 110 -13.11 37.73 8.02
C TRP A 110 -14.62 37.55 8.11
N SER A 111 -15.37 38.12 7.17
CA SER A 111 -16.82 37.95 7.14
C SER A 111 -17.20 36.49 6.86
N SER A 112 -16.43 35.78 6.02
CA SER A 112 -16.66 34.37 5.72
C SER A 112 -16.32 33.42 6.88
N TYR A 113 -15.24 33.69 7.62
CA TYR A 113 -14.71 32.71 8.58
C TYR A 113 -14.79 33.12 10.05
N TYR A 114 -14.96 34.41 10.37
CA TYR A 114 -14.68 34.92 11.72
C TYR A 114 -15.72 35.88 12.29
N ALA A 115 -16.93 35.98 11.72
CA ALA A 115 -17.98 36.89 12.19
C ALA A 115 -18.26 36.79 13.71
N GLY A 116 -18.12 35.60 14.29
CA GLY A 116 -18.31 35.35 15.73
C GLY A 116 -17.07 35.56 16.62
N ARG A 117 -15.91 35.97 16.09
CA ARG A 117 -14.67 36.06 16.87
C ARG A 117 -14.58 37.41 17.63
N PRO A 118 -14.07 37.45 18.88
CA PRO A 118 -14.09 38.66 19.71
C PRO A 118 -13.38 39.88 19.09
N TRP A 119 -12.35 39.63 18.28
CA TRP A 119 -11.56 40.66 17.62
C TRP A 119 -12.15 41.13 16.28
N TYR A 120 -13.20 40.46 15.76
CA TYR A 120 -13.87 40.79 14.49
C TYR A 120 -14.40 42.23 14.47
N ARG A 121 -14.97 42.69 15.61
CA ARG A 121 -15.49 44.05 15.79
C ARG A 121 -14.46 45.17 15.55
N ARG A 122 -13.16 44.88 15.63
CA ARG A 122 -12.09 45.86 15.41
C ARG A 122 -11.64 45.91 13.95
N HIS A 123 -12.58 45.83 13.02
CA HIS A 123 -12.29 45.67 11.61
C HIS A 123 -11.42 46.81 11.05
N ALA A 124 -11.70 48.06 11.43
CA ALA A 124 -10.93 49.23 11.01
C ALA A 124 -9.47 49.19 11.48
N TYR A 125 -9.23 48.78 12.74
CA TYR A 125 -7.87 48.62 13.27
C TYR A 125 -7.08 47.58 12.48
N TRP A 126 -7.69 46.42 12.21
CA TRP A 126 -7.02 45.34 11.49
C TRP A 126 -6.81 45.66 10.01
N ASN A 127 -7.70 46.45 9.42
CA ASN A 127 -7.52 46.93 8.05
C ASN A 127 -6.29 47.84 7.96
N ASN A 128 -6.15 48.79 8.89
CA ASN A 128 -4.99 49.67 8.96
C ASN A 128 -3.70 48.91 9.26
N TYR A 129 -3.76 47.90 10.14
CA TYR A 129 -2.64 46.99 10.39
C TYR A 129 -2.23 46.27 9.10
N TRP A 130 -3.19 45.70 8.36
CA TRP A 130 -2.91 44.98 7.11
C TRP A 130 -2.26 45.89 6.07
N THR A 131 -2.86 47.06 5.79
CA THR A 131 -2.32 48.03 4.83
C THR A 131 -0.88 48.44 5.15
N SER A 132 -0.53 48.54 6.44
CA SER A 132 0.83 48.90 6.87
C SER A 132 1.82 47.71 6.90
N HIS A 133 1.35 46.47 6.89
CA HIS A 133 2.19 45.27 7.08
C HIS A 133 2.23 44.30 5.89
N GLU A 134 1.40 44.50 4.87
CA GLU A 134 1.35 43.64 3.67
C GLU A 134 2.73 43.40 3.06
N ARG A 135 3.56 44.46 2.94
CA ARG A 135 4.92 44.36 2.39
C ARG A 135 5.84 43.40 3.14
N PHE A 136 5.61 43.18 4.43
CA PHE A 136 6.39 42.24 5.23
C PHE A 136 5.81 40.83 5.14
N ALA A 137 4.50 40.73 4.97
CA ALA A 137 3.80 39.46 4.78
C ALA A 137 4.11 38.79 3.43
N THR A 138 4.59 39.53 2.44
CA THR A 138 5.01 38.96 1.14
C THR A 138 6.48 38.53 1.11
N ARG A 139 7.24 38.77 2.18
CA ARG A 139 8.67 38.41 2.25
C ARG A 139 8.87 37.17 3.11
N VAL A 140 9.41 36.11 2.53
CA VAL A 140 9.77 34.90 3.29
C VAL A 140 10.85 35.26 4.31
N THR A 141 10.60 34.93 5.57
CA THR A 141 11.61 34.99 6.63
C THR A 141 11.86 33.57 7.09
N LEU A 142 13.08 33.08 6.87
CA LEU A 142 13.44 31.70 7.19
C LEU A 142 14.15 31.65 8.54
N ASP A 143 13.49 31.04 9.52
CA ASP A 143 14.16 30.61 10.74
C ASP A 143 15.09 29.42 10.43
N PRO A 144 16.41 29.50 10.72
CA PRO A 144 17.36 28.44 10.38
C PRO A 144 17.03 27.08 11.00
N ARG A 145 16.41 27.07 12.20
CA ARG A 145 16.02 25.84 12.88
C ARG A 145 14.81 25.20 12.21
N ALA A 146 13.78 25.98 11.89
CA ALA A 146 12.62 25.51 11.14
C ALA A 146 13.02 24.95 9.77
N ALA A 147 13.90 25.65 9.05
CA ALA A 147 14.40 25.20 7.76
C ALA A 147 15.19 23.88 7.87
N ARG A 148 16.00 23.72 8.93
CA ARG A 148 16.70 22.45 9.20
C ARG A 148 15.71 21.30 9.42
N ILE A 149 14.66 21.52 10.21
CA ILE A 149 13.65 20.50 10.52
C ILE A 149 12.88 20.11 9.25
N GLY A 150 12.37 21.09 8.49
CA GLY A 150 11.63 20.83 7.27
C GLY A 150 12.45 20.13 6.19
N ARG A 151 13.69 20.58 5.95
CA ARG A 151 14.59 19.89 5.00
C ARG A 151 14.95 18.47 5.43
N ALA A 152 15.12 18.24 6.73
CA ALA A 152 15.35 16.90 7.25
C ALA A 152 14.14 15.98 7.00
N ALA A 153 12.94 16.47 7.30
CA ALA A 153 11.70 15.73 7.07
C ALA A 153 11.47 15.41 5.57
N THR A 154 11.79 16.35 4.67
CA THR A 154 11.78 16.10 3.21
C THR A 154 12.77 15.00 2.81
N ARG A 155 13.99 15.03 3.34
CA ARG A 155 15.00 13.99 3.08
C ARG A 155 14.52 12.63 3.60
N ASP A 156 13.96 12.58 4.79
CA ASP A 156 13.45 11.34 5.39
C ASP A 156 12.28 10.76 4.57
N ALA A 157 11.39 11.62 4.07
CA ALA A 157 10.33 11.22 3.15
C ALA A 157 10.88 10.62 1.85
N ALA A 158 11.92 11.24 1.26
CA ALA A 158 12.58 10.71 0.07
C ALA A 158 13.25 9.35 0.32
N ILE A 159 13.94 9.18 1.47
CA ILE A 159 14.54 7.90 1.87
C ILE A 159 13.47 6.83 2.06
N ALA A 160 12.35 7.17 2.72
CA ALA A 160 11.24 6.24 2.93
C ALA A 160 10.67 5.73 1.59
N LEU A 161 10.50 6.62 0.62
CA LEU A 161 10.05 6.25 -0.73
C LEU A 161 11.06 5.34 -1.43
N GLY A 162 12.36 5.64 -1.36
CA GLY A 162 13.42 4.77 -1.86
C GLY A 162 13.35 3.36 -1.25
N ARG A 163 13.15 3.26 0.07
CA ARG A 163 13.04 1.99 0.81
C ARG A 163 11.79 1.18 0.42
N THR A 164 10.67 1.85 0.16
CA THR A 164 9.47 1.16 -0.36
C THR A 164 9.71 0.61 -1.76
N GLY A 165 10.38 1.37 -2.63
CA GLY A 165 10.76 0.92 -3.98
C GLY A 165 11.69 -0.29 -3.97
N THR A 166 12.69 -0.33 -3.08
CA THR A 166 13.59 -1.49 -2.95
C THR A 166 12.86 -2.73 -2.41
N THR A 167 11.94 -2.55 -1.47
CA THR A 167 11.12 -3.65 -0.92
C THR A 167 10.22 -4.27 -1.99
N VAL A 168 9.51 -3.44 -2.78
CA VAL A 168 8.64 -3.92 -3.87
C VAL A 168 9.47 -4.68 -4.92
N ARG A 169 10.64 -4.18 -5.28
CA ARG A 169 11.56 -4.85 -6.21
C ARG A 169 12.06 -6.20 -5.67
N GLY A 170 12.39 -6.27 -4.39
CA GLY A 170 12.79 -7.51 -3.71
C GLY A 170 11.68 -8.56 -3.76
N ASN A 171 10.45 -8.17 -3.44
CA ASN A 171 9.29 -9.07 -3.47
C ASN A 171 9.01 -9.59 -4.88
N ALA A 172 9.11 -8.73 -5.90
CA ALA A 172 8.98 -9.14 -7.31
C ALA A 172 10.05 -10.16 -7.72
N ALA A 173 11.31 -9.95 -7.29
CA ALA A 173 12.40 -10.89 -7.57
C ALA A 173 12.22 -12.26 -6.88
N ILE A 174 11.66 -12.29 -5.67
CA ILE A 174 11.32 -13.53 -4.97
C ILE A 174 10.20 -14.27 -5.73
N SER A 175 9.11 -13.57 -6.06
CA SER A 175 8.00 -14.14 -6.83
C SER A 175 8.46 -14.72 -8.18
N GLY A 176 9.38 -14.03 -8.87
CA GLY A 176 9.99 -14.54 -10.11
C GLY A 176 10.82 -15.82 -9.90
N ARG A 177 11.56 -15.92 -8.79
CA ARG A 177 12.30 -17.14 -8.42
C ARG A 177 11.36 -18.31 -8.11
N ASP A 178 10.26 -18.05 -7.41
CA ASP A 178 9.26 -19.07 -7.09
C ASP A 178 8.56 -19.59 -8.36
N ALA A 179 8.23 -18.70 -9.29
CA ALA A 179 7.68 -19.06 -10.59
C ALA A 179 8.68 -19.91 -11.42
N ALA A 180 9.97 -19.58 -11.38
CA ALA A 180 11.01 -20.37 -12.03
C ALA A 180 11.18 -21.75 -11.38
N ALA A 181 11.09 -21.85 -10.06
CA ALA A 181 11.10 -23.12 -9.33
C ALA A 181 9.88 -23.99 -9.70
N ALA A 182 8.69 -23.41 -9.75
CA ALA A 182 7.47 -24.11 -10.16
C ALA A 182 7.58 -24.68 -11.58
N ARG A 183 8.16 -23.92 -12.53
CA ARG A 183 8.41 -24.38 -13.91
C ARG A 183 9.38 -25.56 -13.95
N ARG A 184 10.46 -25.54 -13.15
CA ARG A 184 11.40 -26.67 -13.05
C ARG A 184 10.71 -27.92 -12.49
N ASN A 185 9.90 -27.77 -11.45
CA ASN A 185 9.18 -28.89 -10.85
C ASN A 185 8.18 -29.50 -11.85
N ALA A 186 7.46 -28.68 -12.63
CA ALA A 186 6.60 -29.16 -13.70
C ALA A 186 7.37 -29.90 -14.80
N ALA A 187 8.57 -29.42 -15.17
CA ALA A 187 9.45 -30.10 -16.11
C ALA A 187 9.96 -31.45 -15.57
N VAL A 188 10.21 -31.56 -14.26
CA VAL A 188 10.56 -32.84 -13.62
C VAL A 188 9.38 -33.79 -13.63
N ALA A 189 8.18 -33.35 -13.22
CA ALA A 189 6.99 -34.17 -13.22
C ALA A 189 6.62 -34.70 -14.62
N THR A 190 6.78 -33.87 -15.66
CA THR A 190 6.58 -34.31 -17.05
C THR A 190 7.61 -35.35 -17.48
N ARG A 191 8.89 -35.19 -17.11
CA ARG A 191 9.91 -36.21 -17.34
C ARG A 191 9.55 -37.52 -16.64
N GLU A 192 9.25 -37.49 -15.35
CA GLU A 192 8.84 -38.68 -14.59
C GLU A 192 7.64 -39.40 -15.21
N ALA A 193 6.63 -38.66 -15.67
CA ALA A 193 5.49 -39.23 -16.36
C ALA A 193 5.89 -39.90 -17.69
N THR A 194 6.83 -39.33 -18.44
CA THR A 194 7.36 -39.97 -19.67
C THR A 194 8.17 -41.23 -19.35
N THR A 195 8.95 -41.23 -18.27
CA THR A 195 9.71 -42.42 -17.82
C THR A 195 8.76 -43.55 -17.41
N ALA A 196 7.71 -43.21 -16.64
CA ALA A 196 6.67 -44.17 -16.25
C ALA A 196 5.94 -44.77 -17.46
N ARG A 197 5.60 -43.95 -18.46
CA ARG A 197 4.99 -44.42 -19.72
C ARG A 197 5.91 -45.36 -20.49
N ARG A 198 7.22 -45.06 -20.55
CA ARG A 198 8.23 -45.96 -21.16
C ARG A 198 8.31 -47.28 -20.40
N GLY A 199 8.36 -47.25 -19.06
CA GLY A 199 8.35 -48.46 -18.22
C GLY A 199 7.14 -49.36 -18.50
N ALA A 200 5.93 -48.77 -18.50
CA ALA A 200 4.71 -49.51 -18.83
C ALA A 200 4.71 -50.08 -20.26
N GLY A 201 5.36 -49.40 -21.22
CA GLY A 201 5.53 -49.90 -22.58
C GLY A 201 6.45 -51.12 -22.66
N ILE A 202 7.56 -51.11 -21.91
CA ILE A 202 8.51 -52.23 -21.81
C ILE A 202 7.80 -53.44 -21.19
N GLU A 203 7.04 -53.24 -20.12
CA GLU A 203 6.30 -54.30 -19.44
C GLU A 203 5.25 -54.94 -20.37
N ARG A 204 4.48 -54.12 -21.11
CA ARG A 204 3.54 -54.63 -22.13
C ARG A 204 4.23 -55.45 -23.21
N ARG A 205 5.41 -55.00 -23.68
CA ARG A 205 6.21 -55.79 -24.63
C ARG A 205 6.62 -57.12 -24.00
N GLY A 206 7.13 -57.13 -22.77
CA GLY A 206 7.48 -58.37 -22.06
C GLY A 206 6.33 -59.36 -21.96
N ILE A 207 5.12 -58.90 -21.62
CA ILE A 207 3.91 -59.74 -21.58
C ILE A 207 3.58 -60.30 -22.97
N ALA A 208 3.69 -59.49 -24.03
CA ALA A 208 3.46 -59.94 -25.41
C ALA A 208 4.50 -60.99 -25.84
N THR A 209 5.77 -60.80 -25.51
CA THR A 209 6.83 -61.78 -25.79
C THR A 209 6.54 -63.10 -25.08
N ALA A 210 6.17 -63.07 -23.80
CA ALA A 210 5.82 -64.26 -23.02
C ALA A 210 4.62 -65.02 -23.62
N ARG A 211 3.58 -64.30 -24.06
CA ARG A 211 2.44 -64.90 -24.78
C ARG A 211 2.86 -65.55 -26.10
N GLY A 212 3.73 -64.90 -26.87
CA GLY A 212 4.29 -65.46 -28.11
C GLY A 212 5.05 -66.76 -27.86
N SER A 213 5.92 -66.78 -26.84
CA SER A 213 6.64 -67.99 -26.43
C SER A 213 5.69 -69.12 -26.03
N ALA A 214 4.62 -68.81 -25.29
CA ALA A 214 3.61 -69.79 -24.90
C ALA A 214 2.82 -70.35 -26.11
N ALA A 215 2.49 -69.50 -27.10
CA ALA A 215 1.84 -69.93 -28.33
C ALA A 215 2.71 -70.92 -29.13
N ILE A 216 4.00 -70.60 -29.31
CA ILE A 216 4.95 -71.49 -29.99
C ILE A 216 5.10 -72.83 -29.25
N ALA A 217 5.16 -72.79 -27.91
CA ALA A 217 5.22 -74.00 -27.10
C ALA A 217 3.96 -74.88 -27.29
N ASN A 218 2.78 -74.26 -27.36
CA ASN A 218 1.52 -74.97 -27.55
C ASN A 218 1.39 -75.55 -28.97
N GLU A 219 1.86 -74.84 -29.99
CA GLU A 219 1.94 -75.33 -31.37
C GLU A 219 2.86 -76.55 -31.48
N ARG A 220 4.07 -76.49 -30.90
CA ARG A 220 4.97 -77.65 -30.80
C ARG A 220 4.33 -78.84 -30.05
N ALA A 221 3.54 -78.58 -29.01
CA ALA A 221 2.80 -79.63 -28.32
C ALA A 221 1.67 -80.21 -29.18
N GLY A 222 1.04 -79.38 -30.01
CA GLY A 222 0.07 -79.79 -31.03
C GLY A 222 0.67 -80.71 -32.08
N ILE A 223 1.82 -80.35 -32.66
CA ILE A 223 2.55 -81.17 -33.63
C ILE A 223 2.91 -82.53 -33.03
N ARG A 224 3.49 -82.57 -31.82
CA ARG A 224 3.80 -83.82 -31.12
C ARG A 224 2.56 -84.67 -30.80
N ARG A 225 1.40 -84.04 -30.56
CA ARG A 225 0.13 -84.78 -30.43
C ARG A 225 -0.31 -85.35 -31.78
N GLY A 226 -0.22 -84.59 -32.86
CA GLY A 226 -0.53 -85.04 -34.22
C GLY A 226 0.34 -86.23 -34.65
N GLU A 227 1.65 -86.18 -34.37
CA GLU A 227 2.58 -87.29 -34.60
C GLU A 227 2.16 -88.54 -33.81
N ARG A 228 1.80 -88.40 -32.53
CA ARG A 228 1.27 -89.53 -31.74
C ARG A 228 -0.02 -90.10 -32.32
N PHE A 229 -0.98 -89.26 -32.72
CA PHE A 229 -2.21 -89.73 -33.36
C PHE A 229 -1.94 -90.42 -34.70
N ALA A 230 -0.99 -89.95 -35.50
CA ALA A 230 -0.58 -90.62 -36.73
C ALA A 230 0.07 -91.98 -36.46
N HIS A 231 0.92 -92.05 -35.42
CA HIS A 231 1.56 -93.29 -34.98
C HIS A 231 0.55 -94.31 -34.44
N GLU A 232 -0.45 -93.84 -33.70
CA GLU A 232 -1.53 -94.67 -33.16
C GLU A 232 -2.47 -95.16 -34.27
N ARG A 233 -2.81 -94.30 -35.24
CA ARG A 233 -3.61 -94.69 -36.42
C ARG A 233 -2.87 -95.72 -37.28
N ALA A 234 -1.56 -95.58 -37.46
CA ALA A 234 -0.73 -96.58 -38.11
C ALA A 234 -0.73 -97.93 -37.36
N THR A 235 -0.73 -97.92 -36.02
CA THR A 235 -0.85 -99.15 -35.22
C THR A 235 -2.24 -99.78 -35.26
N VAL A 236 -3.31 -99.00 -35.46
CA VAL A 236 -4.69 -99.50 -35.59
C VAL A 236 -4.95 -100.06 -36.99
N GLN A 237 -4.38 -99.47 -38.05
CA GLN A 237 -4.49 -99.98 -39.42
C GLN A 237 -3.77 -101.32 -39.64
N GLY A 238 -2.84 -101.70 -38.75
CA GLY A 238 -2.18 -103.01 -38.73
C GLY A 238 -2.93 -104.10 -37.93
N ARG A 239 -4.09 -103.80 -37.31
CA ARG A 239 -4.88 -104.79 -36.56
C ARG A 239 -5.98 -105.42 -37.43
N ASN A 240 -5.83 -106.73 -37.64
CA ASN A 240 -6.79 -107.65 -38.25
C ASN A 240 -8.18 -107.57 -37.55
N PRO A 241 -9.33 -107.44 -38.27
CA PRO A 241 -10.64 -107.12 -37.70
C PRO A 241 -11.31 -108.15 -36.76
N ASN A 242 -10.67 -109.27 -36.41
CA ASN A 242 -11.31 -110.35 -35.65
C ASN A 242 -11.23 -110.26 -34.11
N ALA A 243 -10.89 -109.11 -33.53
CA ALA A 243 -10.86 -108.92 -32.06
C ALA A 243 -11.95 -107.97 -31.54
N ALA A 244 -12.96 -107.64 -32.35
CA ALA A 244 -14.05 -106.73 -32.02
C ALA A 244 -15.23 -107.37 -31.26
N GLN A 245 -15.15 -108.66 -30.90
CA GLN A 245 -16.26 -109.40 -30.29
C GLN A 245 -15.88 -109.98 -28.92
N ALA A 246 -15.51 -109.14 -27.97
CA ALA A 246 -15.52 -109.52 -26.56
C ALA A 246 -15.46 -108.27 -25.69
N ARG A 247 -16.61 -107.59 -25.53
CA ARG A 247 -16.99 -106.73 -24.39
C ARG A 247 -18.30 -106.01 -24.74
N MET A 248 -19.30 -106.80 -25.12
CA MET A 248 -20.70 -106.42 -24.92
C MET A 248 -21.17 -107.14 -23.66
N THR A 249 -21.98 -106.44 -22.88
CA THR A 249 -22.85 -106.89 -21.77
C THR A 249 -22.30 -106.73 -20.33
N THR A 250 -23.15 -106.04 -19.54
CA THR A 250 -23.08 -105.66 -18.11
C THR A 250 -22.22 -104.41 -17.84
N HIS A 251 -22.75 -103.22 -17.53
CA HIS A 251 -23.96 -102.85 -16.80
C HIS A 251 -24.63 -101.58 -17.35
N GLU A 252 -25.95 -101.58 -17.21
CA GLU A 252 -26.94 -100.61 -17.65
C GLU A 252 -27.62 -99.94 -16.43
N GLN A 253 -28.18 -98.74 -16.67
CA GLN A 253 -29.01 -97.84 -15.82
C GLN A 253 -28.25 -96.96 -14.80
N ALA A 254 -28.43 -95.64 -14.70
CA ALA A 254 -29.53 -94.77 -15.14
C ALA A 254 -29.09 -93.31 -15.49
N ALA A 255 -29.88 -92.70 -16.38
CA ALA A 255 -29.96 -91.29 -16.74
C ALA A 255 -30.24 -90.38 -15.51
N GLY A 256 -30.00 -89.07 -15.44
CA GLY A 256 -29.72 -88.03 -16.42
C GLY A 256 -30.51 -86.77 -16.01
N ARG A 257 -29.84 -85.65 -15.70
CA ARG A 257 -30.21 -84.24 -16.06
C ARG A 257 -29.52 -83.18 -15.20
N ALA A 258 -28.82 -82.32 -15.92
CA ALA A 258 -28.84 -80.85 -15.88
C ALA A 258 -28.53 -80.08 -14.57
N ALA A 259 -27.48 -79.28 -14.75
CA ALA A 259 -27.38 -77.84 -14.45
C ALA A 259 -26.80 -77.38 -13.10
N ALA A 260 -25.90 -76.40 -13.27
CA ALA A 260 -25.61 -75.30 -12.36
C ALA A 260 -24.62 -75.52 -11.19
N ARG A 261 -23.40 -75.00 -11.43
CA ARG A 261 -22.79 -73.85 -10.71
C ARG A 261 -22.08 -74.11 -9.35
N VAL A 262 -20.98 -73.34 -9.18
CA VAL A 262 -20.25 -72.94 -7.94
C VAL A 262 -19.14 -73.91 -7.46
N GLN A 263 -17.88 -73.69 -7.88
CA GLN A 263 -16.76 -72.94 -7.25
C GLN A 263 -16.05 -73.63 -6.05
N PRO A 264 -14.72 -73.77 -6.07
CA PRO A 264 -13.91 -74.14 -4.91
C PRO A 264 -13.54 -72.91 -4.05
N MET A 265 -13.55 -73.08 -2.72
CA MET A 265 -13.09 -72.06 -1.78
C MET A 265 -11.58 -71.84 -1.90
N ALA A 266 -11.23 -70.66 -2.41
CA ALA A 266 -9.92 -70.06 -2.26
C ALA A 266 -9.81 -69.42 -0.88
N ARG A 267 -8.67 -69.66 -0.23
CA ARG A 267 -8.21 -69.04 1.01
C ARG A 267 -7.95 -67.54 0.76
N GLY A 268 -8.35 -66.71 1.72
CA GLY A 268 -8.64 -65.29 1.57
C GLY A 268 -7.52 -64.38 1.07
N HIS A 269 -7.96 -63.42 0.25
CA HIS A 269 -7.25 -62.18 -0.08
C HIS A 269 -7.60 -61.10 0.94
N GLU A 270 -6.57 -60.40 1.44
CA GLU A 270 -6.64 -59.09 2.07
C GLU A 270 -6.51 -58.00 0.99
N ALA A 271 -7.16 -56.85 1.25
CA ALA A 271 -7.17 -55.56 0.54
C ALA A 271 -8.11 -55.45 -0.69
N PRO A 272 -8.56 -54.24 -1.13
CA PRO A 272 -8.21 -52.87 -0.71
C PRO A 272 -9.38 -51.84 -0.64
N ARG A 273 -9.10 -50.66 -0.07
CA ARG A 273 -9.87 -49.42 -0.29
C ARG A 273 -9.63 -48.89 -1.71
N VAL A 274 -10.67 -48.39 -2.38
CA VAL A 274 -10.53 -47.44 -3.50
C VAL A 274 -11.54 -46.31 -3.42
N SER A 275 -10.97 -45.11 -3.34
CA SER A 275 -11.28 -43.93 -4.15
C SER A 275 -12.73 -43.43 -4.25
N ALA A 276 -12.96 -42.28 -3.61
CA ALA A 276 -13.81 -41.23 -4.18
C ALA A 276 -12.94 -40.03 -4.53
N ALA A 277 -13.03 -39.58 -5.78
CA ALA A 277 -12.44 -38.33 -6.27
C ALA A 277 -13.21 -37.11 -5.73
N PRO A 278 -12.59 -35.92 -5.56
CA PRO A 278 -13.32 -34.68 -5.47
C PRO A 278 -13.42 -34.02 -6.85
N ALA A 279 -14.65 -33.78 -7.31
CA ALA A 279 -14.96 -32.81 -8.34
C ALA A 279 -15.19 -31.44 -7.68
N ALA A 280 -14.66 -30.41 -8.35
CA ALA A 280 -15.13 -29.01 -8.40
C ALA A 280 -15.49 -28.27 -7.10
N ARG A 281 -14.70 -27.22 -6.82
CA ARG A 281 -15.09 -26.06 -6.01
C ARG A 281 -16.37 -25.41 -6.52
N PRO A 282 -17.20 -24.88 -5.60
CA PRO A 282 -17.70 -23.51 -5.72
C PRO A 282 -17.01 -22.60 -4.69
N ALA A 283 -16.93 -21.32 -5.04
CA ALA A 283 -16.25 -20.25 -4.33
C ALA A 283 -16.70 -20.04 -2.87
N PRO A 284 -15.84 -19.46 -2.01
CA PRO A 284 -16.30 -18.83 -0.78
C PRO A 284 -17.20 -17.65 -1.14
N HIS A 285 -18.38 -17.66 -0.54
CA HIS A 285 -19.37 -16.61 -0.60
C HIS A 285 -18.73 -15.33 -0.05
N MET A 286 -18.96 -14.24 -0.78
CA MET A 286 -18.56 -12.90 -0.40
C MET A 286 -18.92 -12.62 1.06
N ALA A 287 -17.94 -12.13 1.81
CA ALA A 287 -18.21 -11.26 2.94
C ALA A 287 -19.03 -10.08 2.42
N GLN A 288 -20.33 -10.08 2.74
CA GLN A 288 -21.12 -8.86 2.67
C GLN A 288 -20.75 -7.95 3.86
N PRO A 289 -20.83 -6.63 3.66
CA PRO A 289 -20.27 -5.64 4.57
C PRO A 289 -21.11 -5.57 5.84
N ASN A 290 -20.48 -5.75 7.00
CA ASN A 290 -21.12 -5.42 8.26
C ASN A 290 -21.16 -3.89 8.38
N VAL A 291 -22.33 -3.33 8.09
CA VAL A 291 -22.67 -1.95 8.37
C VAL A 291 -23.26 -1.91 9.77
N SER A 292 -22.79 -0.95 10.56
CA SER A 292 -23.43 -0.33 11.75
C SER A 292 -22.86 -0.73 13.11
N HIS A 293 -22.85 0.29 13.98
CA HIS A 293 -22.53 0.34 15.42
C HIS A 293 -21.04 0.60 15.66
N GLY A 294 -20.57 1.85 15.73
CA GLY A 294 -21.06 2.85 16.68
C GLY A 294 -20.60 2.46 18.07
N SER A 295 -19.31 2.65 18.38
CA SER A 295 -18.81 2.51 19.75
C SER A 295 -18.71 3.89 20.40
N PRO A 296 -19.22 4.03 21.64
CA PRO A 296 -19.46 5.33 22.24
C PRO A 296 -18.17 5.99 22.72
N MET A 297 -18.18 7.32 22.64
CA MET A 297 -17.25 8.20 23.33
C MET A 297 -17.20 7.83 24.81
N ASN A 298 -15.97 7.67 25.30
CA ASN A 298 -15.68 7.48 26.70
C ASN A 298 -16.04 8.78 27.44
N ALA A 299 -17.18 8.78 28.12
CA ALA A 299 -17.56 9.83 29.05
C ALA A 299 -16.66 9.75 30.29
N ARG A 300 -15.55 10.50 30.26
CA ARG A 300 -14.89 10.96 31.49
C ARG A 300 -15.20 12.44 31.67
N ALA A 301 -16.38 12.69 32.21
CA ALA A 301 -16.71 13.93 32.89
C ALA A 301 -16.41 13.75 34.38
N GLN A 302 -15.21 14.15 34.84
CA GLN A 302 -14.81 14.61 36.19
C GLN A 302 -13.42 15.24 35.95
N GLN A 303 -13.07 16.51 36.18
CA GLN A 303 -13.44 17.46 37.22
C GLN A 303 -12.95 18.84 36.72
N MET A 304 -13.83 19.86 36.66
CA MET A 304 -13.36 21.25 36.57
C MET A 304 -12.92 21.72 37.96
N PRO A 305 -11.79 22.43 38.09
CA PRO A 305 -11.60 23.38 39.17
C PRO A 305 -12.25 24.72 38.77
N ALA A 306 -13.18 25.19 39.59
CA ALA A 306 -13.81 26.50 39.47
C ALA A 306 -12.76 27.64 39.39
N PRO A 307 -13.07 28.77 38.73
CA PRO A 307 -12.21 29.94 38.77
C PRO A 307 -12.23 30.53 40.18
N ARG A 308 -11.04 30.65 40.79
CA ARG A 308 -10.88 31.41 42.03
C ARG A 308 -11.24 32.87 41.78
N ALA A 309 -11.95 33.39 42.77
CA ALA A 309 -12.55 34.70 42.85
C ALA A 309 -11.62 35.86 42.45
N ALA A 310 -12.23 36.84 41.80
CA ALA A 310 -11.75 38.20 41.71
C ALA A 310 -11.55 38.79 43.12
N ALA A 311 -10.45 39.52 43.29
CA ALA A 311 -10.25 40.46 44.37
C ALA A 311 -9.79 41.81 43.76
N PRO A 312 -10.06 42.93 44.44
CA PRO A 312 -10.52 44.16 43.82
C PRO A 312 -9.41 45.15 43.44
N ALA A 313 -9.77 46.03 42.51
CA ALA A 313 -9.06 47.27 42.20
C ALA A 313 -9.12 48.25 43.39
N MET A 314 -8.00 48.91 43.67
CA MET A 314 -7.82 50.07 44.58
C MET A 314 -6.53 50.81 44.12
N PRO A 315 -6.33 52.11 44.42
CA PRO A 315 -6.66 53.20 43.49
C PRO A 315 -5.43 54.00 43.02
N HIS A 316 -5.69 54.86 42.02
CA HIS A 316 -4.80 55.94 41.61
C HIS A 316 -4.45 56.87 42.78
N ALA A 317 -3.16 57.16 42.94
CA ALA A 317 -2.67 58.35 43.61
C ALA A 317 -2.14 59.32 42.53
N GLY A 318 -2.69 60.53 42.53
CA GLY A 318 -2.27 61.62 41.67
C GLY A 318 -1.10 62.44 42.25
N GLY A 319 -0.71 63.44 41.47
CA GLY A 319 0.33 64.44 41.76
C GLY A 319 1.52 64.22 40.82
N GLY A 320 1.92 65.13 39.94
CA GLY A 320 1.67 66.56 39.83
C GLY A 320 3.01 67.24 39.53
N GLY A 321 3.08 68.02 38.45
CA GLY A 321 3.98 69.16 38.34
C GLY A 321 5.35 68.98 37.66
N GLY A 322 5.65 69.93 36.76
CA GLY A 322 7.00 70.42 36.41
C GLY A 322 7.78 69.53 35.45
N GLY A 323 8.22 69.96 34.25
CA GLY A 323 8.82 71.24 33.94
C GLY A 323 10.34 71.16 34.11
N GLY A 324 11.09 71.18 33.00
CA GLY A 324 12.53 71.48 33.02
C GLY A 324 13.46 70.42 32.43
N ALA A 325 13.83 70.57 31.16
CA ALA A 325 15.23 70.42 30.72
C ALA A 325 16.00 71.65 31.25
N PRO A 326 17.32 71.60 31.53
CA PRO A 326 18.43 71.30 30.59
C PRO A 326 19.45 70.32 31.26
N HIS A 327 20.67 70.00 30.83
CA HIS A 327 21.76 70.74 30.20
C HIS A 327 22.87 69.77 29.77
N ILE A 328 23.63 70.27 28.81
CA ILE A 328 24.87 69.77 28.20
C ILE A 328 25.97 69.73 29.26
N ASN A 329 26.85 68.72 29.24
CA ASN A 329 28.21 68.87 29.75
C ASN A 329 29.18 67.99 28.97
N ALA A 330 30.10 68.66 28.30
CA ALA A 330 31.35 68.13 27.79
C ALA A 330 32.37 68.03 28.93
N ALA A 331 33.26 67.04 28.86
CA ALA A 331 34.51 67.00 29.62
C ALA A 331 35.62 66.44 28.71
N PRO A 332 36.79 67.11 28.60
CA PRO A 332 37.95 66.63 27.85
C PRO A 332 39.18 66.32 28.73
N HIS A 333 40.19 65.73 28.07
CA HIS A 333 41.61 65.53 28.46
C HIS A 333 41.89 64.35 29.41
N GLY A 334 42.95 63.55 29.26
CA GLY A 334 44.07 63.54 28.32
C GLY A 334 45.26 62.74 28.94
N GLY A 335 46.13 62.18 28.10
CA GLY A 335 47.55 61.97 28.42
C GLY A 335 48.08 60.52 28.57
N GLY A 336 49.15 60.22 27.82
CA GLY A 336 50.27 59.39 28.30
C GLY A 336 50.68 58.16 27.46
N ALA A 337 51.80 58.26 26.73
CA ALA A 337 52.46 57.26 25.86
C ALA A 337 53.39 56.26 26.66
N PRO A 338 54.43 55.58 26.08
CA PRO A 338 54.70 55.04 24.73
C PRO A 338 55.23 53.56 24.74
N GLY A 339 55.50 52.95 23.56
CA GLY A 339 56.60 51.96 23.46
C GLY A 339 56.54 50.89 22.35
N GLY A 340 57.49 50.93 21.41
CA GLY A 340 58.16 49.74 20.85
C GLY A 340 57.72 49.20 19.47
N GLY A 341 58.54 49.43 18.43
CA GLY A 341 58.59 48.60 17.20
C GLY A 341 59.29 47.25 17.45
N PRO A 342 59.69 46.43 16.44
CA PRO A 342 60.09 46.74 15.05
C PRO A 342 59.27 45.90 14.01
N GLY A 343 59.42 45.87 12.68
CA GLY A 343 60.36 46.36 11.67
C GLY A 343 60.17 45.47 10.42
N GLY A 344 60.44 45.98 9.21
CA GLY A 344 60.72 45.14 8.03
C GLY A 344 59.91 45.37 6.74
N HIS A 345 60.67 45.55 5.64
CA HIS A 345 60.33 45.36 4.21
C HIS A 345 59.83 46.55 3.36
N GLN A 346 60.78 47.40 2.95
CA GLN A 346 61.31 47.56 1.57
C GLN A 346 60.41 47.20 0.37
N LYS A 347 60.14 48.17 -0.52
CA LYS A 347 60.45 48.11 -1.98
C LYS A 347 60.03 49.39 -2.74
N HIS A 348 61.01 49.89 -3.51
CA HIS A 348 61.00 50.80 -4.66
C HIS A 348 60.65 52.28 -4.48
#